data_AF-A0AAW7JTL4-F1
#
_entry.id   AF-A0AAW7JTL4-F1
#
_cell.length_a   1.000
_cell.length_b   1.000
_cell.length_c   1.000
_cell.angle_alpha   90.00
_cell.angle_beta   90.00
_cell.angle_gamma   90.00
#
_symmetry.space_group_name_H-M   'P 1'
#
loop_
_entity.id
_entity.type
_entity.pdbx_description
1 polymer ?
#
loop_
_entity_poly.entity_id
_entity_poly.type
_entity_poly.pdbx_seq_one_letter_code
_entity_poly.pdbx_strand_id
1 'polypeptide(L)'
;MNKKISKVIDVDNPEWGDAEFARARPAVEVFTELFGKEGAEKVIKTRGRPKLANPKEPIKLRIDHDVVDAYRAQGDGWQTKMNEALRDYAKTHGML
;
A
#
# COMPACT_ATOMS: atom_id res chain seq x y z
N MET A 1 -3.86 15.57 -2.79
CA MET A 1 -3.41 16.57 -1.80
C MET A 1 -1.91 16.38 -1.57
N ASN A 2 -1.08 17.28 -2.10
CA ASN A 2 0.37 17.24 -1.92
C ASN A 2 0.74 17.85 -0.57
N LYS A 3 0.92 17.02 0.47
CA LYS A 3 1.42 17.48 1.76
C LYS A 3 2.92 17.71 1.62
N LYS A 4 3.35 18.97 1.44
CA LYS A 4 4.76 19.35 1.51
C LYS A 4 5.29 18.92 2.88
N ILE A 5 6.20 17.95 2.91
CA ILE A 5 6.86 17.53 4.14
C ILE A 5 7.75 18.71 4.54
N SER A 6 7.39 19.40 5.63
CA SER A 6 8.18 20.49 6.20
C SER A 6 9.50 19.92 6.70
N LYS A 7 10.60 20.27 6.01
CA LYS A 7 11.96 19.82 6.34
C LYS A 7 12.54 20.73 7.43
N VAL A 8 11.88 20.80 8.58
CA VAL A 8 12.43 21.44 9.78
C VAL A 8 13.10 20.33 10.57
N ILE A 9 14.44 20.37 10.62
CA ILE A 9 15.22 19.49 11.49
C ILE A 9 15.11 20.09 12.89
N ASP A 10 14.66 19.29 13.85
CA ASP A 10 14.61 19.67 15.26
C ASP A 10 16.04 19.60 15.82
N VAL A 11 16.67 20.76 15.99
CA VAL A 11 18.06 20.89 16.48
C VAL A 11 18.16 20.57 17.98
N ASP A 12 17.04 20.65 18.71
CA ASP A 12 16.99 20.41 20.14
C ASP A 12 16.79 18.92 20.48
N ASN A 13 16.48 18.07 19.49
CA ASN A 13 16.38 16.63 19.69
C ASN A 13 17.78 15.99 19.70
N PRO A 14 18.29 15.53 20.87
CA PRO A 14 19.61 14.96 20.95
C PRO A 14 19.70 13.65 20.16
N GLU A 15 20.90 13.35 19.65
CA GLU A 15 21.21 12.07 19.03
C GLU A 15 20.99 10.93 20.04
N TRP A 16 20.35 9.85 19.61
CA TRP A 16 20.11 8.69 20.46
C TRP A 16 21.38 7.85 20.56
N GLY A 17 21.92 7.70 21.77
CA GLY A 17 23.07 6.83 22.06
C GLY A 17 22.67 5.45 22.59
N ASP A 18 23.67 4.64 22.93
CA ASP A 18 23.46 3.27 23.42
C ASP A 18 22.62 3.21 24.71
N ALA A 19 22.77 4.22 25.58
CA ALA A 19 22.00 4.33 26.81
C ALA A 19 20.51 4.61 26.55
N GLU A 20 20.21 5.42 25.53
CA GLU A 20 18.85 5.71 25.06
C GLU A 20 18.17 4.46 24.50
N PHE A 21 18.88 3.68 23.70
CA PHE A 21 18.37 2.41 23.16
C PHE A 21 18.15 1.38 24.27
N ALA A 22 19.04 1.32 25.26
CA ALA A 22 18.91 0.39 26.38
C ALA A 22 17.65 0.67 27.24
N ARG A 23 17.21 1.93 27.32
CA ARG A 23 15.98 2.33 28.04
C ARG A 23 14.72 2.36 27.16
N ALA A 24 14.84 2.07 25.86
CA ALA A 24 13.70 2.09 24.96
C ALA A 24 12.70 0.97 25.32
N ARG A 25 11.41 1.31 25.33
CA ARG A 25 10.31 0.36 25.61
C ARG A 25 9.51 0.05 24.36
N PRO A 26 8.93 -1.16 24.23
CA PRO A 26 8.05 -1.48 23.12
C PRO A 26 6.88 -0.48 23.01
N ALA A 27 6.62 0.00 21.79
CA ALA A 27 5.57 0.99 21.53
C ALA A 27 4.19 0.51 22.02
N VAL A 28 3.91 -0.79 21.95
CA VAL A 28 2.65 -1.38 22.42
C VAL A 28 2.44 -1.14 23.92
N GLU A 29 3.50 -1.27 24.72
CA GLU A 29 3.43 -1.07 26.17
C GLU A 29 3.24 0.40 26.50
N VAL A 30 4.06 1.27 25.91
CA VAL A 30 4.01 2.72 26.13
C VAL A 30 2.65 3.28 25.71
N PHE A 31 2.12 2.88 24.56
CA PHE A 31 0.83 3.35 24.08
C PHE A 31 -0.34 2.80 24.91
N THR A 32 -0.24 1.57 25.42
CA THR A 32 -1.27 1.01 26.32
C THR A 32 -1.30 1.76 27.64
N GLU A 33 -0.14 2.15 28.17
CA GLU A 33 -0.02 2.94 29.39
C GLU A 33 -0.56 4.37 29.20
N LEU A 34 -0.22 5.03 28.09
CA LEU A 34 -0.62 6.42 27.82
C LEU A 34 -2.08 6.59 27.41
N PHE A 35 -2.61 5.65 26.63
CA PHE A 35 -3.92 5.81 25.96
C PHE A 35 -4.94 4.73 26.36
N GLY A 36 -4.57 3.85 27.29
CA GLY A 36 -5.35 2.66 27.61
C GLY A 36 -5.36 1.64 26.46
N LYS A 37 -5.95 0.47 26.71
CA LYS A 37 -5.93 -0.67 25.76
C LYS A 37 -6.60 -0.33 24.43
N GLU A 38 -7.74 0.34 24.45
CA GLU A 38 -8.49 0.72 23.24
C GLU A 38 -7.83 1.85 22.45
N GLY A 39 -7.23 2.83 23.14
CA GLY A 39 -6.51 3.93 22.50
C GLY A 39 -5.23 3.43 21.82
N ALA A 40 -4.50 2.54 22.50
CA ALA A 40 -3.33 1.88 21.94
C ALA A 40 -3.68 1.06 20.69
N GLU A 41 -4.75 0.26 20.73
CA GLU A 41 -5.16 -0.56 19.57
C GLU A 41 -5.44 0.29 18.33
N LYS A 42 -6.04 1.47 18.49
CA LYS A 42 -6.33 2.39 17.37
C LYS A 42 -5.07 3.05 16.80
N VAL A 43 -4.06 3.31 17.62
CA VAL A 43 -2.79 3.90 17.21
C VAL A 43 -1.87 2.85 16.58
N ILE A 44 -1.87 1.63 17.13
CA ILE A 44 -1.04 0.50 16.70
C ILE A 44 -1.63 -0.18 15.45
N LYS A 45 -2.96 -0.20 15.27
CA LYS A 45 -3.58 -0.68 14.03
C LYS A 45 -3.04 0.11 12.85
N THR A 46 -2.26 -0.58 12.02
CA THR A 46 -1.61 -0.02 10.85
C THR A 46 -2.64 0.65 9.96
N ARG A 47 -2.51 1.96 9.77
CA ARG A 47 -3.29 2.69 8.76
C ARG A 47 -2.81 2.21 7.39
N GLY A 48 -3.68 1.53 6.66
CA GLY A 48 -3.44 1.04 5.31
C GLY A 48 -4.74 0.63 4.64
N ARG A 49 -4.75 0.54 3.30
CA ARG A 49 -5.90 -0.02 2.58
C ARG A 49 -6.14 -1.44 3.11
N PRO A 50 -7.38 -1.82 3.46
CA PRO A 50 -7.69 -3.19 3.86
C PRO A 50 -7.12 -4.18 2.85
N LYS A 51 -6.53 -5.27 3.34
CA LYS A 51 -6.02 -6.33 2.46
C LYS A 51 -7.19 -6.86 1.63
N LEU A 52 -7.10 -6.77 0.30
CA LEU A 52 -8.06 -7.42 -0.59
C LEU A 52 -7.88 -8.93 -0.47
N ALA A 53 -8.99 -9.67 -0.40
CA ALA A 53 -8.97 -11.13 -0.34
C ALA A 53 -8.31 -11.75 -1.60
N ASN A 54 -8.61 -11.17 -2.77
CA ASN A 54 -8.05 -11.59 -4.05
C ASN A 54 -7.54 -10.35 -4.81
N PRO A 55 -6.30 -9.90 -4.55
CA PRO A 55 -5.70 -8.79 -5.29
C PRO A 55 -5.38 -9.20 -6.74
N LYS A 56 -5.24 -8.21 -7.64
CA LYS A 56 -4.72 -8.46 -8.99
C LYS A 56 -3.27 -8.93 -8.88
N GLU A 57 -2.94 -10.03 -9.54
CA GLU A 57 -1.57 -10.55 -9.57
C GLU A 57 -0.73 -9.78 -10.61
N PRO A 58 0.36 -9.11 -10.21
CA PRO A 58 1.23 -8.41 -11.15
C PRO A 58 2.16 -9.42 -11.85
N ILE A 59 1.78 -9.85 -13.05
CA ILE A 59 2.59 -10.76 -13.87
C ILE A 59 3.41 -9.99 -14.92
N LYS A 60 4.60 -10.51 -15.25
CA LYS A 60 5.38 -10.04 -16.41
C LYS A 60 4.95 -10.83 -17.65
N LEU A 61 4.08 -10.25 -18.47
CA LEU A 61 3.59 -10.84 -19.72
C LEU A 61 4.10 -10.03 -20.92
N ARG A 62 4.50 -10.73 -21.99
CA ARG A 62 4.75 -10.10 -23.30
C ARG A 62 3.45 -10.17 -24.11
N ILE A 63 3.01 -9.02 -24.61
CA ILE A 63 1.84 -8.86 -25.47
C ILE A 63 2.33 -8.19 -26.76
N ASP A 64 1.77 -8.56 -27.90
CA ASP A 64 2.06 -7.94 -29.18
C ASP A 64 1.78 -6.42 -29.15
N HIS A 65 2.62 -5.67 -29.87
CA HIS A 65 2.64 -4.22 -29.79
C HIS A 65 1.34 -3.57 -30.29
N ASP A 66 0.80 -4.10 -31.38
CA ASP A 66 -0.45 -3.65 -31.99
C ASP A 66 -1.65 -3.81 -31.06
N VAL A 67 -1.71 -4.92 -30.31
CA VAL A 67 -2.75 -5.16 -29.30
C VAL A 67 -2.65 -4.13 -28.18
N VAL A 68 -1.44 -3.87 -27.67
CA VAL A 68 -1.23 -2.87 -26.61
C VAL A 68 -1.62 -1.47 -27.09
N ASP A 69 -1.26 -1.10 -28.31
CA ASP A 69 -1.61 0.18 -28.92
C ASP A 69 -3.13 0.34 -29.09
N ALA A 70 -3.81 -0.71 -29.57
CA ALA A 70 -5.26 -0.72 -29.72
C ALA A 70 -5.99 -0.46 -28.40
N TYR A 71 -5.51 -1.03 -27.28
CA TYR A 71 -6.08 -0.73 -25.97
C TYR A 71 -5.69 0.67 -25.48
N ARG A 72 -4.42 1.08 -25.61
CA ARG A 72 -3.97 2.43 -25.20
C ARG A 72 -4.74 3.55 -25.89
N ALA A 73 -5.10 3.36 -27.16
CA ALA A 73 -5.92 4.30 -27.91
C ALA A 73 -7.33 4.53 -27.31
N GLN A 74 -7.81 3.62 -26.46
CA GLN A 74 -9.10 3.76 -25.76
C GLN A 74 -9.04 4.68 -24.53
N GLY A 75 -7.89 5.31 -24.27
CA GLY A 75 -7.69 6.30 -23.23
C GLY A 75 -7.49 5.72 -21.83
N ASP A 76 -7.85 6.52 -20.82
CA ASP A 76 -7.69 6.15 -19.43
C ASP A 76 -8.41 4.84 -19.09
N GLY A 77 -7.76 4.01 -18.26
CA GLY A 77 -8.30 2.72 -17.87
C GLY A 77 -8.17 1.62 -18.94
N TRP A 78 -7.39 1.82 -20.00
CA TRP A 78 -7.14 0.79 -21.02
C TRP A 78 -6.70 -0.57 -20.45
N GLN A 79 -5.90 -0.58 -19.37
CA GLN A 79 -5.48 -1.81 -18.69
C GLN A 79 -6.66 -2.54 -18.01
N THR A 80 -7.64 -1.79 -17.50
CA THR A 80 -8.86 -2.36 -16.93
C THR A 80 -9.70 -3.01 -18.04
N LYS A 81 -9.88 -2.32 -19.17
CA LYS A 81 -10.61 -2.84 -20.34
C LYS A 81 -9.93 -4.09 -20.91
N MET A 82 -8.61 -4.10 -20.98
CA MET A 82 -7.84 -5.28 -21.39
C MET A 82 -8.05 -6.46 -20.42
N ASN A 83 -8.04 -6.22 -19.11
CA ASN A 83 -8.32 -7.25 -18.12
C ASN A 83 -9.77 -7.78 -18.19
N GLU A 84 -10.75 -6.93 -18.50
CA GLU A 84 -12.14 -7.34 -18.73
C GLU A 84 -12.27 -8.25 -19.95
N ALA A 85 -11.58 -7.92 -21.06
CA ALA A 85 -11.55 -8.76 -22.24
C ALA A 85 -10.93 -10.15 -21.96
N LEU A 86 -9.82 -10.20 -21.20
CA LEU A 86 -9.23 -11.48 -20.79
C LEU A 86 -10.18 -12.31 -19.91
N ARG A 87 -10.92 -11.65 -19.01
CA ARG A 87 -11.92 -12.32 -18.17
C ARG A 87 -13.10 -12.84 -18.99
N ASP A 88 -13.58 -12.07 -19.96
CA ASP A 88 -14.69 -12.46 -20.83
C ASP A 88 -14.30 -13.65 -21.73
N TYR A 89 -13.09 -13.61 -22.30
CA TYR A 89 -12.53 -14.72 -23.04
C TYR A 89 -12.47 -15.99 -22.18
N ALA A 90 -11.94 -15.89 -20.96
CA ALA A 90 -11.84 -17.02 -20.04
C ALA A 90 -13.22 -17.61 -19.69
N LYS A 91 -14.25 -16.79 -19.46
CA LYS A 91 -15.63 -17.27 -19.20
C LYS A 91 -16.22 -18.00 -20.40
N THR A 92 -16.09 -17.40 -21.59
CA THR A 92 -16.66 -17.96 -22.82
C THR A 92 -16.03 -19.30 -23.20
N HIS A 93 -14.79 -19.55 -22.75
CA HIS A 93 -14.06 -20.79 -22.99
C HIS A 93 -14.02 -21.73 -21.76
N GLY A 94 -14.83 -21.46 -20.72
CA GLY A 94 -14.95 -22.32 -19.54
C GLY A 94 -13.70 -22.40 -18.65
N MET A 95 -12.81 -21.42 -18.75
CA MET A 95 -11.62 -21.29 -17.90
C MET A 95 -11.92 -20.57 -16.57
N LEU A 96 -13.04 -19.84 -16.51
CA LEU A 96 -13.59 -19.14 -15.34
C LEU A 96 -15.10 -19.37 -15.25
#